data_AF-A0A450WJQ4-F1
#
_entry.id   AF-A0A450WJQ4-F1
#
_cell.length_a   1.000
_cell.length_b   1.000
_cell.length_c   1.000
_cell.angle_alpha   90.00
_cell.angle_beta   90.00
_cell.angle_gamma   90.00
#
_symmetry.space_group_name_H-M   'P 1'
#
loop_
_entity.id
_entity.type
_entity.pdbx_description
1 polymer ?
#
loop_
_entity_poly.entity_id
_entity_poly.type
_entity_poly.pdbx_seq_one_letter_code
_entity_poly.pdbx_strand_id
1 'polypeptide(L)'
;MINILSNNCPWRSSLVQGWTGMLLLELAMLIIGFAGYAITGDFSPLAIDPGRQGLWMLSTMFCINVLVQMFVRIVDTGPFRWFIFGLTLVYTLFFIAHQLDHLLRGERLDVNMLFDMTHHVVGIVTIWCAYRWARVGK
;
A
#
# COMPACT_ATOMS: atom_id res chain seq x y z
N MET A 1 -1.00 2.81 -33.26
CA MET A 1 -1.80 4.03 -32.98
C MET A 1 -1.98 4.09 -31.46
N ILE A 2 -1.20 4.93 -30.78
CA ILE A 2 -1.29 5.11 -29.32
C ILE A 2 -2.61 5.85 -29.07
N ASN A 3 -3.55 5.20 -28.40
CA ASN A 3 -4.90 5.72 -28.21
C ASN A 3 -4.89 6.78 -27.09
N ILE A 4 -4.63 8.04 -27.46
CA ILE A 4 -4.57 9.20 -26.56
C ILE A 4 -5.93 9.48 -25.88
N LEU A 5 -7.00 8.80 -26.29
CA LEU A 5 -8.34 8.91 -25.70
C LEU A 5 -8.55 8.08 -24.41
N SER A 6 -7.59 7.25 -23.96
CA SER A 6 -7.71 6.54 -22.66
C SER A 6 -7.31 7.38 -21.43
N ASN A 7 -6.91 8.65 -21.65
CA ASN A 7 -6.33 9.52 -20.62
C ASN A 7 -7.30 9.98 -19.52
N ASN A 8 -8.61 9.74 -19.65
CA ASN A 8 -9.61 10.11 -18.65
C ASN A 8 -10.34 8.89 -18.06
N CYS A 9 -9.65 7.77 -17.83
CA CYS A 9 -10.20 6.73 -16.98
C CYS A 9 -10.10 7.20 -15.51
N PRO A 10 -11.18 7.66 -14.86
CA PRO A 10 -11.10 8.19 -13.49
C PRO A 10 -10.54 7.13 -12.53
N TRP A 11 -10.84 5.85 -12.80
CA TRP A 11 -10.35 4.71 -12.04
C TRP A 11 -8.83 4.57 -12.07
N ARG A 12 -8.17 4.90 -13.19
CA ARG A 12 -6.72 4.79 -13.34
C ARG A 12 -6.00 5.86 -12.52
N SER A 13 -6.47 7.10 -12.56
CA SER A 13 -5.91 8.20 -11.76
C SER A 13 -6.13 7.97 -10.26
N SER A 14 -7.34 7.58 -9.86
CA SER A 14 -7.64 7.24 -8.46
C SER A 14 -6.85 6.03 -7.97
N LEU A 15 -6.62 5.02 -8.82
CA LEU A 15 -5.75 3.88 -8.50
C LEU A 15 -4.33 4.32 -8.18
N VAL A 16 -3.73 5.19 -9.01
CA VAL A 16 -2.38 5.72 -8.74
C VAL A 16 -2.36 6.52 -7.45
N GLN A 17 -3.34 7.40 -7.24
CA GLN A 17 -3.46 8.17 -5.99
C GLN A 17 -3.60 7.26 -4.77
N GLY A 18 -4.34 6.16 -4.89
CA GLY A 18 -4.46 5.15 -3.85
C GLY A 18 -3.13 4.52 -3.47
N TRP A 19 -2.36 4.05 -4.45
CA TRP A 19 -1.01 3.52 -4.22
C TRP A 19 -0.05 4.56 -3.63
N THR A 20 -0.09 5.80 -4.13
CA THR A 20 0.70 6.92 -3.56
C THR A 20 0.30 7.22 -2.12
N GLY A 21 -1.00 7.24 -1.81
CA GLY A 21 -1.51 7.48 -0.47
C GLY A 21 -1.12 6.37 0.51
N MET A 22 -1.21 5.11 0.08
CA MET A 22 -0.75 3.96 0.85
C MET A 22 0.75 4.08 1.18
N LEU A 23 1.59 4.40 0.19
CA LEU A 23 3.02 4.62 0.41
C LEU A 23 3.31 5.74 1.41
N LEU A 24 2.60 6.87 1.27
CA LEU A 24 2.80 8.03 2.15
C LEU A 24 2.45 7.69 3.60
N LEU A 25 1.35 6.96 3.81
CA LEU A 25 0.92 6.50 5.14
C LEU A 25 1.93 5.52 5.73
N GLU A 26 2.41 4.55 4.96
CA GLU A 26 3.45 3.61 5.40
C GLU A 26 4.75 4.33 5.80
N LEU A 27 5.20 5.28 4.99
CA LEU A 27 6.38 6.08 5.30
C LEU A 27 6.17 6.93 6.56
N ALA A 28 4.99 7.52 6.72
CA ALA A 28 4.65 8.29 7.91
C ALA A 28 4.69 7.42 9.17
N MET A 29 4.10 6.21 9.14
CA MET A 29 4.15 5.25 10.25
C MET A 29 5.57 4.83 10.57
N LEU A 30 6.39 4.52 9.56
CA LEU A 30 7.80 4.16 9.78
C LEU A 30 8.59 5.30 10.44
N ILE A 31 8.41 6.54 9.96
CA ILE A 31 9.12 7.71 10.49
C ILE A 31 8.66 8.01 11.93
N ILE A 32 7.36 7.96 12.19
CA ILE A 32 6.78 8.26 13.51
C ILE A 32 7.18 7.18 14.51
N GLY A 33 7.11 5.90 14.12
CA GLY A 33 7.59 4.80 14.95
C GLY A 33 9.08 4.94 15.31
N PHE A 34 9.92 5.19 14.30
CA PHE A 34 11.36 5.40 14.52
C PHE A 34 11.65 6.61 15.41
N ALA A 35 10.95 7.73 15.19
CA ALA A 35 11.08 8.93 16.02
C ALA A 35 10.62 8.68 17.47
N GLY A 36 9.55 7.90 17.66
CA GLY A 36 9.08 7.47 18.98
C GLY A 36 10.17 6.72 19.76
N TYR A 37 10.81 5.75 19.11
CA TYR A 37 11.94 4.99 19.71
C TYR A 37 13.18 5.87 19.94
N ALA A 38 13.45 6.82 19.06
CA ALA A 38 14.54 7.78 19.26
C ALA A 38 14.30 8.70 20.47
N ILE A 39 13.06 9.12 20.70
CA ILE A 39 12.67 9.95 21.86
C ILE A 39 12.80 9.16 23.17
N THR A 40 12.40 7.88 23.19
CA THR A 40 12.54 7.02 24.38
C THR A 40 13.95 6.51 24.60
N GLY A 41 14.80 6.56 23.56
CA GLY A 41 16.15 5.99 23.57
C GLY A 41 16.18 4.46 23.52
N ASP A 42 15.06 3.80 23.21
CA ASP A 42 14.93 2.35 23.17
C ASP A 42 14.53 1.87 21.77
N PHE A 43 15.51 1.30 21.06
CA PHE A 43 15.33 0.72 19.73
C PHE A 43 15.20 -0.82 19.75
N SER A 44 15.17 -1.44 20.93
CA SER A 44 15.01 -2.90 21.04
C SER A 44 13.75 -3.44 20.35
N PRO A 45 12.62 -2.71 20.24
CA PRO A 45 11.46 -3.18 19.50
C PRO A 45 11.72 -3.40 18.00
N LEU A 46 12.60 -2.60 17.38
CA LEU A 46 12.94 -2.71 15.95
C LEU A 46 13.61 -4.04 15.58
N ALA A 47 14.21 -4.72 16.56
CA ALA A 47 14.82 -6.04 16.35
C ALA A 47 13.75 -7.14 16.14
N ILE A 48 12.55 -6.93 16.68
CA ILE A 48 11.42 -7.87 16.62
C ILE A 48 10.49 -7.46 15.48
N ASP A 49 10.14 -6.18 15.41
CA ASP A 49 9.26 -5.62 14.39
C ASP A 49 9.80 -4.26 13.89
N PRO A 50 10.20 -4.16 12.61
CA PRO A 50 10.03 -5.16 11.56
C PRO A 50 11.05 -6.32 11.63
N GLY A 51 12.11 -6.20 12.43
CA GLY A 51 13.24 -7.12 12.39
C GLY A 51 13.89 -7.19 11.00
N ARG A 52 14.85 -8.11 10.81
CA ARG A 52 15.57 -8.21 9.52
C ARG A 52 14.64 -8.61 8.37
N GLN A 53 13.79 -9.60 8.58
CA GLN A 53 12.91 -10.12 7.52
C GLN A 53 11.80 -9.13 7.16
N GLY A 54 11.16 -8.51 8.16
CA GLY A 54 10.17 -7.47 7.90
C GLY A 54 10.78 -6.26 7.21
N LEU A 55 12.03 -5.88 7.54
CA LEU A 55 12.71 -4.77 6.83
C LEU A 55 12.95 -5.08 5.34
N TRP A 56 13.35 -6.31 5.02
CA TRP A 56 13.47 -6.76 3.62
C TRP A 56 12.11 -6.75 2.91
N MET A 57 11.06 -7.22 3.58
CA MET A 57 9.71 -7.22 3.02
C MET A 57 9.19 -5.79 2.80
N LEU A 58 9.36 -4.89 3.76
CA LEU A 58 9.01 -3.48 3.67
C LEU A 58 9.75 -2.78 2.52
N SER A 59 11.07 -3.02 2.41
CA SER A 59 11.88 -2.49 1.30
C SER A 59 11.37 -2.99 -0.06
N THR A 60 10.97 -4.26 -0.14
CA THR A 60 10.38 -4.85 -1.36
C THR A 60 9.05 -4.19 -1.68
N MET A 61 8.19 -3.97 -0.68
CA MET A 61 6.89 -3.32 -0.84
C MET A 61 7.03 -1.87 -1.31
N PHE A 62 7.97 -1.09 -0.78
CA PHE A 62 8.24 0.27 -1.26
C PHE A 62 8.63 0.30 -2.73
N CYS A 63 9.52 -0.62 -3.16
CA CYS A 63 9.88 -0.77 -4.56
C CYS A 63 8.67 -1.12 -5.43
N ILE A 64 7.87 -2.11 -5.02
CA ILE A 64 6.64 -2.51 -5.73
C ILE A 64 5.69 -1.32 -5.86
N ASN A 65 5.50 -0.56 -4.78
CA ASN A 65 4.57 0.55 -4.72
C ASN A 65 4.95 1.64 -5.76
N VAL A 66 6.21 2.05 -5.80
CA VAL A 66 6.72 3.01 -6.80
C VAL A 66 6.57 2.47 -8.22
N LEU A 67 6.93 1.21 -8.46
CA LEU A 67 6.84 0.59 -9.78
C LEU A 67 5.38 0.52 -10.26
N VAL A 68 4.44 0.14 -9.39
CA VAL A 68 3.01 0.09 -9.73
C VAL A 68 2.51 1.48 -10.14
N GLN A 69 2.85 2.53 -9.39
CA GLN A 69 2.46 3.91 -9.74
C GLN A 69 2.96 4.33 -11.13
N MET A 70 4.19 3.95 -11.48
CA MET A 70 4.77 4.23 -12.80
C MET A 70 4.10 3.38 -13.89
N PHE A 71 4.08 2.06 -13.73
CA PHE A 71 3.59 1.13 -14.75
C PHE A 71 2.10 1.28 -15.02
N VAL A 72 1.29 1.57 -14.00
CA VAL A 72 -0.14 1.88 -14.19
C VAL A 72 -0.34 3.03 -15.16
N ARG A 73 0.56 4.03 -15.22
CA ARG A 73 0.46 5.18 -16.15
C ARG A 73 0.92 4.90 -17.57
N ILE A 74 1.78 3.90 -17.79
CA ILE A 74 2.39 3.64 -19.11
C ILE A 74 1.87 2.37 -19.79
N VAL A 75 1.41 1.38 -19.03
CA VAL A 75 0.86 0.12 -19.57
C VAL A 75 -0.66 0.13 -19.45
N ASP A 76 -1.34 -0.25 -20.54
CA ASP A 76 -2.81 -0.26 -20.59
C ASP A 76 -3.36 -1.46 -21.39
N THR A 77 -3.02 -2.68 -20.95
CA THR A 77 -3.49 -3.94 -21.55
C THR A 77 -4.43 -4.69 -20.60
N GLY A 78 -5.39 -5.45 -21.15
CA GLY A 78 -6.34 -6.23 -20.35
C GLY A 78 -5.69 -7.12 -19.28
N PRO A 79 -4.71 -7.99 -19.63
CA PRO A 79 -4.00 -8.82 -18.65
C PRO A 79 -3.28 -8.01 -17.57
N PHE A 80 -2.63 -6.90 -17.94
CA PHE A 80 -1.93 -6.05 -16.97
C PHE A 80 -2.90 -5.42 -15.96
N ARG A 81 -4.07 -4.96 -16.40
CA ARG A 81 -5.07 -4.40 -15.49
C ARG A 81 -5.57 -5.43 -14.46
N TRP A 82 -5.80 -6.68 -14.89
CA TRP A 82 -6.18 -7.77 -13.97
C TRP A 82 -5.04 -8.16 -13.03
N PHE A 83 -3.79 -8.15 -13.51
CA PHE A 83 -2.62 -8.33 -12.65
C PHE A 83 -2.55 -7.25 -11.57
N ILE A 84 -2.71 -5.97 -11.91
CA ILE A 84 -2.71 -4.87 -10.93
C ILE A 84 -3.86 -5.00 -9.93
N PHE A 85 -5.05 -5.43 -10.37
CA PHE A 85 -6.14 -5.75 -9.44
C PHE A 85 -5.75 -6.85 -8.45
N GLY A 86 -5.21 -7.97 -8.92
CA GLY A 86 -4.75 -9.06 -8.05
C GLY A 86 -3.66 -8.62 -7.09
N LEU A 87 -2.68 -7.85 -7.58
CA LEU A 87 -1.59 -7.31 -6.75
C LEU A 87 -2.11 -6.36 -5.67
N THR A 88 -3.03 -5.46 -6.01
CA THR A 88 -3.64 -4.50 -5.06
C THR A 88 -4.44 -5.25 -3.98
N LEU A 89 -5.15 -6.32 -4.36
CA LEU A 89 -5.87 -7.17 -3.41
C LEU A 89 -4.93 -7.86 -2.44
N VAL A 90 -3.88 -8.54 -2.93
CA VAL A 90 -2.89 -9.21 -2.08
C VAL A 90 -2.18 -8.22 -1.16
N TYR A 91 -1.79 -7.06 -1.68
CA TYR A 91 -1.16 -5.99 -0.91
C TYR A 91 -2.04 -5.53 0.26
N THR A 92 -3.30 -5.20 -0.02
CA THR A 92 -4.24 -4.73 1.02
C THR A 92 -4.51 -5.82 2.06
N LEU A 93 -4.72 -7.06 1.61
CA LEU A 93 -4.95 -8.20 2.53
C LEU A 93 -3.74 -8.47 3.43
N PHE A 94 -2.52 -8.29 2.91
CA PHE A 94 -1.31 -8.41 3.71
C PHE A 94 -1.31 -7.42 4.88
N PHE A 95 -1.58 -6.13 4.65
CA PHE A 95 -1.60 -5.13 5.71
C PHE A 95 -2.75 -5.30 6.70
N ILE A 96 -3.91 -5.76 6.23
CA ILE A 96 -5.01 -6.12 7.14
C ILE A 96 -4.60 -7.29 8.04
N ALA A 97 -3.99 -8.33 7.48
CA ALA A 97 -3.51 -9.47 8.25
C ALA A 97 -2.41 -9.09 9.24
N HIS A 98 -1.48 -8.22 8.83
CA HIS A 98 -0.41 -7.69 9.68
C HIS A 98 -0.97 -6.91 10.87
N GLN A 99 -1.96 -6.03 10.65
CA GLN A 99 -2.63 -5.33 11.73
C GLN A 99 -3.34 -6.28 12.70
N LEU A 100 -3.97 -7.34 12.18
CA LEU A 100 -4.62 -8.34 13.03
C LEU A 100 -3.60 -9.03 13.93
N ASP A 101 -2.38 -9.32 13.45
CA ASP A 101 -1.30 -9.87 14.27
C ASP A 101 -0.91 -8.91 15.41
N HIS A 102 -0.75 -7.61 15.13
CA HIS A 102 -0.50 -6.59 16.16
C HIS A 102 -1.61 -6.54 17.23
N LEU A 103 -2.87 -6.57 16.81
CA LEU A 103 -4.01 -6.58 17.73
C LEU A 103 -4.05 -7.86 18.58
N LEU A 104 -3.76 -9.02 17.99
CA LEU A 104 -3.71 -10.30 18.69
C LEU A 104 -2.57 -10.37 19.71
N ARG A 105 -1.49 -9.61 19.50
CA ARG A 105 -0.37 -9.47 20.44
C ARG A 105 -0.64 -8.44 21.55
N GLY A 106 -1.81 -7.79 21.52
CA GLY A 106 -2.22 -6.84 22.55
C GLY A 106 -1.56 -5.47 22.41
N GLU A 107 -1.13 -5.09 21.20
CA GLU A 107 -0.59 -3.75 20.96
C GLU A 107 -1.64 -2.67 21.22
N ARG A 108 -1.16 -1.52 21.69
CA ARG A 108 -2.02 -0.43 22.16
C ARG A 108 -2.61 0.32 20.97
N LEU A 109 -3.81 0.84 21.15
CA LEU A 109 -4.41 1.79 20.22
C LEU A 109 -3.65 3.12 20.31
N ASP A 110 -2.89 3.46 19.27
CA ASP A 110 -2.09 4.67 19.18
C ASP A 110 -2.28 5.38 17.83
N VAL A 111 -1.40 6.32 17.50
CA VAL A 111 -1.45 7.06 16.22
C VAL A 111 -1.11 6.15 15.03
N ASN A 112 -0.31 5.10 15.21
CA ASN A 112 0.00 4.15 14.14
C ASN A 112 -1.25 3.38 13.75
N MET A 113 -2.04 2.93 14.74
CA MET A 113 -3.34 2.32 14.48
C MET A 113 -4.26 3.22 13.64
N LEU A 114 -4.28 4.53 13.88
CA LEU A 114 -5.07 5.46 13.05
C LEU A 114 -4.58 5.50 11.60
N PHE A 115 -3.26 5.53 11.40
CA PHE A 115 -2.68 5.48 10.06
C PHE A 115 -2.92 4.15 9.36
N ASP A 116 -2.82 3.03 10.07
CA ASP A 116 -3.09 1.69 9.55
C ASP A 116 -4.55 1.54 9.12
N MET A 117 -5.51 1.96 9.96
CA MET A 117 -6.93 1.96 9.60
C MET A 117 -7.19 2.82 8.37
N THR A 118 -6.56 4.00 8.28
CA THR A 118 -6.66 4.88 7.10
C THR A 118 -6.06 4.19 5.87
N HIS A 119 -4.90 3.55 6.03
CA HIS A 119 -4.23 2.80 4.99
C HIS A 119 -5.13 1.67 4.44
N HIS A 120 -5.81 0.91 5.31
CA HIS A 120 -6.75 -0.13 4.87
C HIS A 120 -7.95 0.42 4.11
N VAL A 121 -8.53 1.54 4.56
CA VAL A 121 -9.63 2.19 3.84
C VAL A 121 -9.18 2.63 2.45
N VAL A 122 -8.01 3.25 2.34
CA VAL A 122 -7.42 3.61 1.04
C VAL A 122 -7.19 2.35 0.20
N GLY A 123 -6.67 1.28 0.77
CA GLY A 123 -6.47 0.00 0.08
C GLY A 123 -7.78 -0.58 -0.49
N ILE A 124 -8.86 -0.61 0.29
CA ILE A 124 -10.18 -1.09 -0.15
C ILE A 124 -10.72 -0.25 -1.32
N VAL A 125 -10.63 1.07 -1.22
CA VAL A 125 -11.03 1.97 -2.32
C VAL A 125 -10.15 1.75 -3.55
N THR A 126 -8.86 1.52 -3.36
CA THR A 126 -7.89 1.26 -4.42
C THR A 126 -8.19 -0.07 -5.14
N ILE A 127 -8.57 -1.12 -4.40
CA ILE A 127 -9.06 -2.39 -4.97
C ILE A 127 -10.28 -2.15 -5.85
N TRP A 128 -11.24 -1.36 -5.37
CA TRP A 128 -12.43 -1.02 -6.16
C TRP A 128 -12.04 -0.31 -7.46
N CYS A 129 -11.19 0.72 -7.40
CA CYS A 129 -10.68 1.40 -8.60
C CYS A 129 -9.95 0.45 -9.55
N ALA A 130 -9.08 -0.44 -9.04
CA ALA A 130 -8.37 -1.42 -9.84
C ALA A 130 -9.33 -2.39 -10.55
N TYR A 131 -10.35 -2.88 -9.85
CA TYR A 131 -11.38 -3.73 -10.41
C TYR A 131 -12.17 -3.03 -11.52
N ARG A 132 -12.62 -1.78 -11.28
CA ARG A 132 -13.34 -0.98 -12.27
C ARG A 132 -12.47 -0.74 -13.51
N TRP A 133 -11.18 -0.44 -13.34
CA TRP A 133 -10.24 -0.28 -14.44
C TRP A 133 -10.02 -1.59 -15.22
N ALA A 134 -9.86 -2.72 -14.54
CA ALA A 134 -9.69 -4.04 -15.17
C ALA A 134 -10.89 -4.52 -15.99
N ARG A 135 -12.07 -3.93 -15.75
CA ARG A 135 -13.30 -4.17 -16.51
C ARG A 135 -13.48 -3.25 -17.73
N VAL A 136 -12.69 -2.19 -17.88
CA VAL A 136 -12.78 -1.31 -19.05
C VAL A 136 -12.37 -2.10 -20.30
N GLY A 137 -13.21 -2.15 -21.33
CA GLY A 137 -12.92 -2.85 -22.58
C GLY A 137 -13.10 -4.38 -22.56
N LYS A 138 -13.79 -4.92 -21.53
CA LYS A 138 -14.62 -6.10 -21.73
C LYS A 138 -15.98 -5.69 -22.31
#